data_AF-A0A8T3DVY7-F1
#
_entry.id   AF-A0A8T3DVY7-F1
#
_cell.length_a   1.000
_cell.length_b   1.000
_cell.length_c   1.000
_cell.angle_alpha   90.00
_cell.angle_beta   90.00
_cell.angle_gamma   90.00
#
_symmetry.space_group_name_H-M   'P 1'
#
loop_
_entity.id
_entity.type
_entity.pdbx_description
1 polymer ?
#
loop_
_entity_poly.entity_id
_entity_poly.type
_entity_poly.pdbx_seq_one_letter_code
_entity_poly.pdbx_strand_id
1 'polypeptide(L)'
;MDNKALFTSLYAVCQQAVAELSGEPSEQYGDSAKRMIESMNLIEKHGRGLEPIVTGFTATYHHFDFDPLVPGNGYRSLVKVVRSCIFHIIYKGRYIISNCRSLFFRAPHNATEMEAYCNALCQLRALLYLAQRLLQDNNQGNLYYQEEGCLSQSFVQEYASMHKACFYGRCLGFQFSPSIRPFLQTVIIGLVSFGENYKKHKSAIGVAASSFFTSGKYVVDPELRGTEFERVIQNQDMQFWKSFWNLSETEFISGLASITSPPVRMNLTLSVPLRPSRSR
;
A
#
# COMPACT_ATOMS: atom_id res chain seq x y z
N MET A 1 -15.38 -12.11 8.30
CA MET A 1 -14.34 -13.15 8.44
C MET A 1 -13.77 -13.05 9.84
N ASP A 2 -13.67 -14.17 10.53
CA ASP A 2 -13.18 -14.23 11.91
C ASP A 2 -11.68 -13.93 11.96
N ASN A 3 -11.28 -12.95 12.78
CA ASN A 3 -9.86 -12.59 12.98
C ASN A 3 -9.07 -13.78 13.54
N LYS A 4 -9.70 -14.58 14.40
CA LYS A 4 -9.04 -15.73 15.02
C LYS A 4 -8.65 -16.78 13.98
N ALA A 5 -9.56 -17.10 13.06
CA ALA A 5 -9.28 -18.01 11.95
C ALA A 5 -8.18 -17.47 11.02
N LEU A 6 -8.13 -16.15 10.79
CA LEU A 6 -7.11 -15.50 9.98
C LEU A 6 -5.71 -15.65 10.60
N PHE A 7 -5.55 -15.30 11.89
CA PHE A 7 -4.26 -15.41 12.58
C PHE A 7 -3.84 -16.87 12.77
N THR A 8 -4.78 -17.77 13.07
CA THR A 8 -4.50 -19.22 13.12
C THR A 8 -3.95 -19.72 11.77
N SER A 9 -4.54 -19.29 10.66
CA SER A 9 -4.06 -19.64 9.32
C SER A 9 -2.68 -19.05 9.02
N LEU A 10 -2.41 -17.82 9.47
CA LEU A 10 -1.09 -17.19 9.35
C LEU A 10 -0.02 -18.01 10.07
N TYR A 11 -0.25 -18.37 11.32
CA TYR A 11 0.71 -19.13 12.13
C TYR A 11 0.99 -20.51 11.55
N ALA A 12 -0.06 -21.22 11.12
CA ALA A 12 0.10 -22.52 10.47
C ALA A 12 0.95 -22.42 9.20
N VAL A 13 0.71 -21.42 8.35
CA VAL A 13 1.49 -21.21 7.13
C VAL A 13 2.93 -20.84 7.43
N CYS A 14 3.20 -19.96 8.40
CA CYS A 14 4.57 -19.61 8.79
C CYS A 14 5.35 -20.85 9.26
N GLN A 15 4.77 -21.64 10.16
CA GLN A 15 5.40 -22.84 10.71
C GLN A 15 5.65 -23.90 9.64
N GLN A 16 4.66 -24.15 8.78
CA GLN A 16 4.79 -25.11 7.69
C GLN A 16 5.83 -24.65 6.65
N ALA A 17 5.85 -23.37 6.29
CA ALA A 17 6.83 -22.83 5.36
C ALA A 17 8.26 -22.95 5.90
N VAL A 18 8.47 -22.69 7.20
CA VAL A 18 9.79 -22.88 7.85
C VAL A 18 10.20 -24.35 7.80
N ALA A 19 9.30 -25.28 8.11
CA ALA A 19 9.60 -26.71 8.08
C ALA A 19 9.99 -27.19 6.67
N GLU A 20 9.24 -26.81 5.64
CA GLU A 20 9.52 -27.18 4.24
C GLU A 20 10.83 -26.57 3.72
N LEU A 21 11.10 -25.31 4.04
CA LEU A 21 12.29 -24.60 3.58
C LEU A 21 13.56 -25.05 4.30
N SER A 22 13.46 -25.61 5.51
CA SER A 22 14.62 -26.07 6.29
C SER A 22 15.16 -27.42 5.82
N GLY A 23 14.46 -28.13 4.92
CA GLY A 23 14.91 -29.39 4.32
C GLY A 23 15.79 -29.18 3.08
N GLU A 24 15.59 -30.02 2.05
CA GLU A 24 16.29 -29.94 0.75
C GLU A 24 16.35 -28.52 0.13
N PRO A 25 15.29 -27.67 0.20
CA PRO A 25 15.35 -26.32 -0.35
C PRO A 25 16.43 -25.42 0.29
N SER A 26 16.79 -25.68 1.56
CA SER A 26 17.87 -24.95 2.24
C SER A 26 19.22 -25.21 1.59
N GLU A 27 19.48 -26.46 1.19
CA GLU A 27 20.71 -26.85 0.51
C GLU A 27 20.71 -26.33 -0.94
N GLN A 28 19.56 -26.38 -1.61
CA GLN A 28 19.43 -25.98 -3.01
C GLN A 28 19.50 -24.48 -3.23
N TYR A 29 18.84 -23.67 -2.38
CA TYR A 29 18.71 -22.22 -2.59
C TYR A 29 19.52 -21.38 -1.62
N GLY A 30 20.20 -21.99 -0.65
CA GLY A 30 21.11 -21.34 0.29
C GLY A 30 20.52 -20.08 0.92
N ASP A 31 21.10 -18.92 0.60
CA ASP A 31 20.72 -17.60 1.12
C ASP A 31 19.23 -17.28 0.93
N SER A 32 18.64 -17.62 -0.22
CA SER A 32 17.23 -17.31 -0.48
C SER A 32 16.29 -18.09 0.44
N ALA A 33 16.62 -19.36 0.74
CA ALA A 33 15.84 -20.17 1.68
C ALA A 33 15.95 -19.60 3.10
N LYS A 34 17.17 -19.24 3.52
CA LYS A 34 17.43 -18.61 4.83
C LYS A 34 16.62 -17.31 5.01
N ARG A 35 16.66 -16.41 4.03
CA ARG A 35 15.90 -15.14 4.03
C ARG A 35 14.39 -15.35 4.12
N MET A 36 13.85 -16.36 3.42
CA MET A 36 12.44 -16.73 3.55
C MET A 36 12.10 -17.26 4.94
N ILE A 37 12.94 -18.13 5.51
CA ILE A 37 12.76 -18.66 6.87
C ILE A 37 12.77 -17.51 7.90
N GLU A 38 13.75 -16.61 7.80
CA GLU A 38 13.83 -15.42 8.66
C GLU A 38 12.57 -14.54 8.54
N SER A 39 12.11 -14.29 7.31
CA SER A 39 10.88 -13.54 7.04
C SER A 39 9.66 -14.23 7.64
N MET A 40 9.51 -15.55 7.50
CA MET A 40 8.37 -16.29 8.06
C MET A 40 8.35 -16.24 9.60
N ASN A 41 9.51 -16.39 10.24
CA ASN A 41 9.65 -16.26 11.70
C ASN A 41 9.30 -14.85 12.19
N LEU A 42 9.79 -13.82 11.49
CA LEU A 42 9.48 -12.42 11.82
C LEU A 42 7.99 -12.12 11.61
N ILE A 43 7.39 -12.60 10.52
CA ILE A 43 5.95 -12.47 10.25
C ILE A 43 5.13 -13.11 11.36
N GLU A 44 5.49 -14.31 11.83
CA GLU A 44 4.80 -14.95 12.96
C GLU A 44 4.88 -14.07 14.22
N LYS A 45 6.07 -13.55 14.55
CA LYS A 45 6.27 -12.64 15.68
C LYS A 45 5.45 -11.35 15.55
N HIS A 46 5.41 -10.75 14.36
CA HIS A 46 4.57 -9.58 14.09
C HIS A 46 3.09 -9.92 14.21
N GLY A 47 2.67 -11.06 13.69
CA GLY A 47 1.30 -11.57 13.78
C GLY A 47 0.84 -11.75 15.22
N ARG A 48 1.67 -12.33 16.09
CA ARG A 48 1.37 -12.49 17.54
C ARG A 48 1.19 -11.14 18.24
N GLY A 49 1.97 -10.13 17.88
CA GLY A 49 1.80 -8.77 18.40
C GLY A 49 0.57 -8.04 17.84
N LEU A 50 0.17 -8.34 16.61
CA LEU A 50 -0.96 -7.71 15.93
C LEU A 50 -2.32 -8.28 16.35
N GLU A 51 -2.40 -9.58 16.62
CA GLU A 51 -3.65 -10.27 16.96
C GLU A 51 -4.46 -9.59 18.09
N PRO A 52 -3.89 -9.28 19.27
CA PRO A 52 -4.64 -8.63 20.34
C PRO A 52 -5.06 -7.20 19.95
N ILE A 53 -4.23 -6.46 19.22
CA ILE A 53 -4.52 -5.08 18.80
C ILE A 53 -5.68 -5.06 17.79
N VAL A 54 -5.62 -5.93 16.78
CA VAL A 54 -6.69 -6.08 15.78
C VAL A 54 -8.00 -6.53 16.44
N THR A 55 -7.92 -7.42 17.43
CA THR A 55 -9.10 -7.86 18.20
C THR A 55 -9.70 -6.70 18.98
N GLY A 56 -8.87 -5.90 19.67
CA GLY A 56 -9.29 -4.70 20.38
C GLY A 56 -9.98 -3.68 19.48
N PHE A 57 -9.39 -3.35 18.32
CA PHE A 57 -10.03 -2.45 17.35
C PHE A 57 -11.35 -3.01 16.81
N THR A 58 -11.40 -4.31 16.50
CA THR A 58 -12.63 -4.93 15.95
C THR A 58 -13.78 -4.85 16.97
N ALA A 59 -13.47 -4.83 18.27
CA ALA A 59 -14.47 -4.70 19.32
C ALA A 59 -14.99 -3.25 19.50
N THR A 60 -14.27 -2.22 19.04
CA THR A 60 -14.59 -0.82 19.40
C THR A 60 -14.78 0.12 18.22
N TYR A 61 -14.19 -0.18 17.06
CA TYR A 61 -14.17 0.70 15.88
C TYR A 61 -15.54 1.09 15.32
N HIS A 62 -16.62 0.40 15.69
CA HIS A 62 -17.97 0.66 15.20
C HIS A 62 -18.61 1.88 15.90
N HIS A 63 -18.12 2.23 17.09
CA HIS A 63 -18.51 3.45 17.79
C HIS A 63 -18.06 4.74 17.09
N PHE A 64 -17.18 4.61 16.08
CA PHE A 64 -16.62 5.73 15.32
C PHE A 64 -17.18 5.80 13.89
N ASP A 65 -18.17 4.97 13.56
CA ASP A 65 -18.84 5.06 12.28
C ASP A 65 -19.74 6.30 12.25
N PHE A 66 -19.60 7.09 11.17
CA PHE A 66 -20.45 8.25 10.96
C PHE A 66 -21.92 7.86 10.79
N ASP A 67 -22.17 6.75 10.07
CA ASP A 67 -23.50 6.20 9.80
C ASP A 67 -23.48 4.68 10.04
N PRO A 68 -24.35 4.14 10.92
CA PRO A 68 -24.50 2.70 11.13
C PRO A 68 -24.88 1.92 9.87
N LEU A 69 -25.56 2.55 8.90
CA LEU A 69 -25.94 1.95 7.62
C LEU A 69 -24.80 2.00 6.58
N VAL A 70 -23.87 2.95 6.75
CA VAL A 70 -22.71 3.13 5.87
C VAL A 70 -21.43 3.15 6.73
N PRO A 71 -21.05 2.00 7.34
CA PRO A 71 -19.94 1.93 8.27
C PRO A 71 -18.62 2.29 7.58
N GLY A 72 -17.91 3.26 8.13
CA GLY A 72 -16.71 3.80 7.53
C GLY A 72 -15.96 4.71 8.49
N ASN A 73 -14.73 4.32 8.84
CA ASN A 73 -13.79 5.15 9.59
C ASN A 73 -12.34 4.69 9.39
N GLY A 74 -11.39 5.47 9.94
CA GLY A 74 -9.96 5.20 9.84
C GLY A 74 -9.53 3.88 10.50
N TYR A 75 -10.09 3.53 11.67
CA TYR A 75 -9.77 2.29 12.36
C TYR A 75 -10.25 1.04 11.59
N ARG A 76 -11.46 1.09 11.02
CA ARG A 76 -11.94 0.04 10.10
C ARG A 76 -11.01 -0.15 8.91
N SER A 77 -10.55 0.97 8.34
CA SER A 77 -9.64 0.97 7.19
C SER A 77 -8.29 0.36 7.57
N LEU A 78 -7.69 0.74 8.71
CA LEU A 78 -6.45 0.17 9.22
C LEU A 78 -6.55 -1.34 9.43
N VAL A 79 -7.60 -1.81 10.10
CA VAL A 79 -7.84 -3.25 10.30
C VAL A 79 -7.98 -3.98 8.96
N LYS A 80 -8.69 -3.38 7.99
CA LYS A 80 -8.84 -3.95 6.64
C LYS A 80 -7.50 -4.07 5.92
N VAL A 81 -6.64 -3.04 6.01
CA VAL A 81 -5.30 -3.08 5.41
C VAL A 81 -4.42 -4.16 6.05
N VAL A 82 -4.43 -4.31 7.39
CA VAL A 82 -3.72 -5.41 8.07
C VAL A 82 -4.21 -6.77 7.58
N ARG A 83 -5.52 -6.96 7.51
CA ARG A 83 -6.10 -8.22 7.00
C ARG A 83 -5.65 -8.50 5.57
N SER A 84 -5.70 -7.52 4.67
CA SER A 84 -5.23 -7.68 3.29
C SER A 84 -3.76 -8.08 3.21
N CYS A 85 -2.90 -7.53 4.07
CA CYS A 85 -1.49 -7.89 4.14
C CYS A 85 -1.32 -9.35 4.58
N ILE A 86 -2.02 -9.76 5.65
CA ILE A 86 -1.99 -11.14 6.15
C ILE A 86 -2.54 -12.13 5.11
N PHE A 87 -3.60 -11.78 4.38
CA PHE A 87 -4.11 -12.63 3.29
C PHE A 87 -3.07 -12.85 2.19
N HIS A 88 -2.38 -11.79 1.78
CA HIS A 88 -1.34 -11.91 0.76
C HIS A 88 -0.19 -12.79 1.26
N ILE A 89 0.24 -12.61 2.51
CA ILE A 89 1.27 -13.43 3.17
C ILE A 89 0.85 -14.91 3.21
N ILE A 90 -0.40 -15.21 3.61
CA ILE A 90 -0.92 -16.59 3.65
C ILE A 90 -0.94 -17.20 2.25
N TYR A 91 -1.45 -16.45 1.26
CA TYR A 91 -1.49 -16.89 -0.13
C TYR A 91 -0.09 -17.20 -0.65
N LYS A 92 0.86 -16.29 -0.45
CA LYS A 92 2.23 -16.43 -0.90
C LYS A 92 2.98 -17.53 -0.17
N GLY A 93 2.78 -17.66 1.14
CA GLY A 93 3.36 -18.73 1.95
C GLY A 93 2.89 -20.11 1.51
N ARG A 94 1.59 -20.28 1.20
CA ARG A 94 1.08 -21.53 0.61
C ARG A 94 1.69 -21.82 -0.76
N TYR A 95 1.84 -20.80 -1.61
CA TYR A 95 2.55 -20.95 -2.88
C TYR A 95 4.00 -21.45 -2.66
N ILE A 96 4.73 -20.87 -1.70
CA ILE A 96 6.09 -21.29 -1.37
C ILE A 96 6.10 -22.75 -0.92
N ILE A 97 5.26 -23.12 0.06
CA ILE A 97 5.13 -24.50 0.55
C ILE A 97 4.90 -25.49 -0.60
N SER A 98 3.98 -25.18 -1.53
CA SER A 98 3.65 -26.10 -2.62
C SER A 98 4.69 -26.16 -3.74
N ASN A 99 5.59 -25.17 -3.85
CA ASN A 99 6.48 -25.04 -5.01
C ASN A 99 7.97 -25.03 -4.64
N CYS A 100 8.35 -25.00 -3.36
CA CYS A 100 9.75 -24.86 -2.94
C CYS A 100 10.64 -26.05 -3.32
N ARG A 101 10.11 -27.14 -3.87
CA ARG A 101 10.89 -28.27 -4.41
C ARG A 101 10.88 -28.31 -5.94
N SER A 102 10.21 -27.35 -6.58
CA SER A 102 10.10 -27.28 -8.04
C SER A 102 11.35 -26.68 -8.65
N LEU A 103 11.81 -27.25 -9.78
CA LEU A 103 12.95 -26.73 -10.55
C LEU A 103 12.74 -25.30 -11.07
N PHE A 104 11.48 -24.87 -11.25
CA PHE A 104 11.14 -23.52 -11.71
C PHE A 104 10.88 -22.53 -10.57
N PHE A 105 11.11 -22.93 -9.32
CA PHE A 105 10.89 -22.07 -8.17
C PHE A 105 11.92 -20.92 -8.14
N ARG A 106 11.43 -19.70 -8.32
CA ARG A 106 12.25 -18.49 -8.31
C ARG A 106 12.57 -18.05 -6.89
N ALA A 107 13.42 -18.81 -6.19
CA ALA A 107 13.72 -18.58 -4.77
C ALA A 107 14.12 -17.13 -4.44
N PRO A 108 15.02 -16.46 -5.19
CA PRO A 108 15.39 -15.06 -4.87
C PRO A 108 14.21 -14.09 -4.97
N HIS A 109 13.31 -14.29 -5.95
CA HIS A 109 12.13 -13.45 -6.11
C HIS A 109 11.13 -13.65 -4.97
N ASN A 110 10.90 -14.90 -4.58
CA ASN A 110 10.00 -15.23 -3.47
C ASN A 110 10.53 -14.74 -2.13
N ALA A 111 11.85 -14.84 -1.89
CA ALA A 111 12.49 -14.28 -0.69
C ALA A 111 12.25 -12.76 -0.60
N THR A 112 12.54 -12.07 -1.69
CA THR A 112 12.39 -10.62 -1.77
C THR A 112 10.93 -10.17 -1.61
N GLU A 113 9.96 -10.92 -2.16
CA GLU A 113 8.54 -10.62 -1.96
C GLU A 113 8.13 -10.83 -0.50
N MET A 114 8.57 -11.92 0.13
CA MET A 114 8.25 -12.18 1.55
C MET A 114 8.84 -11.15 2.49
N GLU A 115 10.06 -10.68 2.24
CA GLU A 115 10.68 -9.60 3.01
C GLU A 115 9.91 -8.29 2.88
N ALA A 116 9.47 -7.93 1.67
CA ALA A 116 8.68 -6.73 1.44
C ALA A 116 7.36 -6.75 2.23
N TYR A 117 6.66 -7.90 2.25
CA TYR A 117 5.43 -8.05 3.04
C TYR A 117 5.71 -8.16 4.54
N CYS A 118 6.83 -8.72 4.97
CA CYS A 118 7.27 -8.69 6.37
C CYS A 118 7.50 -7.25 6.85
N ASN A 119 8.20 -6.44 6.04
CA ASN A 119 8.44 -5.03 6.31
C ASN A 119 7.13 -4.23 6.35
N ALA A 120 6.22 -4.47 5.40
CA ALA A 120 4.90 -3.85 5.40
C ALA A 120 4.10 -4.22 6.66
N LEU A 121 4.12 -5.50 7.08
CA LEU A 121 3.44 -5.95 8.29
C LEU A 121 4.04 -5.32 9.56
N CYS A 122 5.36 -5.16 9.61
CA CYS A 122 6.05 -4.46 10.69
C CYS A 122 5.61 -3.00 10.81
N GLN A 123 5.57 -2.28 9.68
CA GLN A 123 5.13 -0.87 9.66
C GLN A 123 3.64 -0.74 9.97
N LEU A 124 2.79 -1.66 9.50
CA LEU A 124 1.37 -1.70 9.88
C LEU A 124 1.20 -1.92 11.38
N ARG A 125 2.01 -2.79 11.99
CA ARG A 125 2.01 -2.96 13.45
C ARG A 125 2.34 -1.66 14.17
N ALA A 126 3.36 -0.92 13.71
CA ALA A 126 3.71 0.37 14.29
C ALA A 126 2.56 1.40 14.15
N LEU A 127 1.93 1.46 12.97
CA LEU A 127 0.75 2.31 12.73
C LEU A 127 -0.43 1.96 13.63
N LEU A 128 -0.67 0.66 13.88
CA LEU A 128 -1.74 0.22 14.77
C LEU A 128 -1.44 0.57 16.24
N TYR A 129 -0.18 0.51 16.68
CA TYR A 129 0.20 0.99 18.01
C TYR A 129 -0.03 2.50 18.18
N LEU A 130 0.31 3.30 17.16
CA LEU A 130 -0.01 4.72 17.16
C LEU A 130 -1.52 4.97 17.20
N ALA A 131 -2.28 4.26 16.38
CA ALA A 131 -3.74 4.35 16.37
C ALA A 131 -4.34 3.93 17.73
N GLN A 132 -3.75 2.96 18.42
CA GLN A 132 -4.23 2.49 19.72
C GLN A 132 -4.02 3.56 20.80
N ARG A 133 -2.88 4.27 20.77
CA ARG A 133 -2.65 5.42 21.65
C ARG A 133 -3.67 6.53 21.40
N LEU A 134 -3.89 6.88 20.13
CA LEU A 134 -4.96 7.83 19.77
C LEU A 134 -6.35 7.40 20.27
N LEU A 135 -6.64 6.10 20.25
CA LEU A 135 -7.92 5.59 20.74
C LEU A 135 -8.04 5.72 22.26
N GLN A 136 -6.95 5.53 23.01
CA GLN A 136 -6.91 5.62 24.47
C GLN A 136 -6.94 7.06 24.98
N ASP A 137 -6.31 7.98 24.24
CA ASP A 137 -6.19 9.38 24.61
C ASP A 137 -7.44 10.22 24.24
N ASN A 138 -8.39 9.66 23.50
CA ASN A 138 -9.63 10.34 23.08
C ASN A 138 -10.86 9.87 23.87
N ASN A 139 -11.78 10.81 24.12
CA ASN A 139 -13.12 10.50 24.62
C ASN A 139 -13.87 9.57 23.66
N GLN A 140 -14.71 8.68 24.19
CA GLN A 140 -15.48 7.72 23.39
C GLN A 140 -16.28 8.41 22.28
N GLY A 141 -16.18 7.90 21.05
CA GLY A 141 -16.89 8.44 19.88
C GLY A 141 -16.21 9.62 19.19
N ASN A 142 -15.14 10.19 19.77
CA ASN A 142 -14.39 11.27 19.13
C ASN A 142 -13.20 10.73 18.32
N LEU A 143 -13.18 11.07 17.03
CA LEU A 143 -12.04 10.81 16.14
C LEU A 143 -10.96 11.90 16.22
N TYR A 144 -11.28 13.03 16.85
CA TYR A 144 -10.44 14.21 16.95
C TYR A 144 -10.04 14.46 18.40
N TYR A 145 -8.79 14.86 18.59
CA TYR A 145 -8.28 15.32 19.88
C TYR A 145 -9.01 16.61 20.27
N GLN A 146 -9.66 16.62 21.44
CA GLN A 146 -10.52 17.72 21.88
C GLN A 146 -9.80 18.78 22.73
N GLU A 147 -8.61 18.50 23.28
CA GLU A 147 -7.87 19.52 24.01
C GLU A 147 -7.28 20.56 23.03
N GLU A 148 -7.27 21.83 23.44
CA GLU A 148 -6.71 22.95 22.67
C GLU A 148 -5.20 22.81 22.38
N GLY A 149 -4.53 21.81 22.97
CA GLY A 149 -3.23 21.36 22.54
C GLY A 149 -3.36 20.46 21.31
N CYS A 150 -2.79 20.88 20.18
CA CYS A 150 -2.58 20.02 19.00
C CYS A 150 -2.19 18.58 19.39
N LEU A 151 -2.52 17.61 18.52
CA LEU A 151 -1.88 16.27 18.52
C LEU A 151 -0.43 16.41 18.98
N SER A 152 -0.05 15.67 20.04
CA SER A 152 1.23 15.89 20.69
C SER A 152 2.33 15.97 19.63
N GLN A 153 3.19 16.99 19.69
CA GLN A 153 4.26 17.16 18.71
C GLN A 153 5.08 15.85 18.57
N SER A 154 5.20 15.10 19.66
CA SER A 154 5.78 13.76 19.69
C SER A 154 5.03 12.74 18.82
N PHE A 155 3.68 12.72 18.82
CA PHE A 155 2.88 11.85 17.96
C PHE A 155 3.09 12.16 16.47
N VAL A 156 3.03 13.45 16.10
CA VAL A 156 3.23 13.87 14.71
C VAL A 156 4.64 13.54 14.25
N GLN A 157 5.64 13.78 15.09
CA GLN A 157 7.04 13.46 14.81
C GLN A 157 7.26 11.95 14.66
N GLU A 158 6.65 11.13 15.52
CA GLU A 158 6.73 9.67 15.44
C GLU A 158 6.11 9.16 14.14
N TYR A 159 4.89 9.60 13.79
CA TYR A 159 4.25 9.27 12.52
C TYR A 159 5.06 9.73 11.30
N ALA A 160 5.61 10.96 11.35
CA ALA A 160 6.44 11.49 10.28
C ALA A 160 7.69 10.64 10.05
N SER A 161 8.31 10.14 11.13
CA SER A 161 9.52 9.30 11.09
C SER A 161 9.29 7.85 10.63
N MET A 162 8.05 7.38 10.57
CA MET A 162 7.75 6.02 10.11
C MET A 162 8.15 5.81 8.65
N HIS A 163 8.72 4.63 8.37
CA HIS A 163 9.21 4.26 7.05
C HIS A 163 8.06 3.85 6.12
N LYS A 164 7.76 4.70 5.14
CA LYS A 164 6.61 4.57 4.26
C LYS A 164 6.96 3.85 2.96
N ALA A 165 8.23 3.79 2.54
CA ALA A 165 8.64 3.20 1.26
C ALA A 165 8.16 1.75 1.06
N CYS A 166 8.04 0.98 2.14
CA CYS A 166 7.57 -0.41 2.09
C CYS A 166 6.18 -0.57 1.44
N PHE A 167 5.33 0.45 1.47
CA PHE A 167 3.99 0.42 0.87
C PHE A 167 3.96 0.87 -0.60
N TYR A 168 4.99 1.59 -1.06
CA TYR A 168 5.01 2.21 -2.40
C TYR A 168 5.97 1.50 -3.36
N GLY A 169 6.72 0.51 -2.87
CA GLY A 169 7.49 -0.43 -3.67
C GLY A 169 6.66 -1.62 -4.16
N ARG A 170 7.10 -2.86 -3.88
CA ARG A 170 6.42 -4.09 -4.34
C ARG A 170 5.01 -4.26 -3.78
N CYS A 171 4.77 -3.76 -2.58
CA CYS A 171 3.48 -3.85 -1.90
C CYS A 171 2.46 -2.81 -2.41
N LEU A 172 2.77 -2.02 -3.45
CA LEU A 172 1.88 -0.95 -3.91
C LEU A 172 0.46 -1.45 -4.21
N GLY A 173 -0.51 -0.91 -3.46
CA GLY A 173 -1.92 -1.19 -3.63
C GLY A 173 -2.32 -2.63 -3.30
N PHE A 174 -1.58 -3.33 -2.42
CA PHE A 174 -1.92 -4.70 -2.02
C PHE A 174 -3.33 -4.80 -1.41
N GLN A 175 -3.82 -3.73 -0.77
CA GLN A 175 -5.13 -3.65 -0.13
C GLN A 175 -6.31 -3.45 -1.09
N PHE A 176 -6.02 -3.12 -2.35
CA PHE A 176 -7.04 -2.84 -3.38
C PHE A 176 -7.18 -3.98 -4.38
N SER A 177 -8.24 -3.91 -5.19
CA SER A 177 -8.40 -4.78 -6.37
C SER A 177 -7.18 -4.68 -7.29
N PRO A 178 -6.67 -5.80 -7.83
CA PRO A 178 -5.55 -5.79 -8.77
C PRO A 178 -5.72 -4.81 -9.95
N SER A 179 -6.96 -4.56 -10.37
CA SER A 179 -7.29 -3.65 -11.48
C SER A 179 -6.86 -2.19 -11.25
N ILE A 180 -6.74 -1.72 -10.01
CA ILE A 180 -6.30 -0.35 -9.72
C ILE A 180 -4.78 -0.22 -9.63
N ARG A 181 -4.05 -1.33 -9.48
CA ARG A 181 -2.59 -1.30 -9.28
C ARG A 181 -1.84 -0.65 -10.44
N PRO A 182 -2.19 -0.89 -11.73
CA PRO A 182 -1.57 -0.18 -12.84
C PRO A 182 -1.73 1.33 -12.72
N PHE A 183 -2.93 1.81 -12.37
CA PHE A 183 -3.17 3.24 -12.15
C PHE A 183 -2.28 3.80 -11.05
N LEU A 184 -2.26 3.16 -9.88
CA LEU A 184 -1.43 3.58 -8.76
C LEU A 184 0.06 3.57 -9.14
N GLN A 185 0.52 2.55 -9.88
CA GLN A 185 1.89 2.47 -10.36
C GLN A 185 2.23 3.66 -11.26
N THR A 186 1.35 4.02 -12.21
CA THR A 186 1.57 5.18 -13.07
C THR A 186 1.68 6.46 -12.24
N VAL A 187 0.80 6.68 -11.26
CA VAL A 187 0.84 7.88 -10.40
C VAL A 187 2.17 7.96 -9.66
N ILE A 188 2.59 6.86 -9.03
CA ILE A 188 3.83 6.82 -8.25
C ILE A 188 5.06 7.01 -9.14
N ILE A 189 5.10 6.35 -10.30
CA ILE A 189 6.20 6.50 -11.27
C ILE A 189 6.30 7.95 -11.77
N GLY A 190 5.16 8.55 -12.12
CA GLY A 190 5.11 9.95 -12.54
C GLY A 190 5.60 10.88 -11.45
N LEU A 191 5.17 10.65 -10.20
CA LEU A 191 5.57 11.44 -9.05
C LEU A 191 7.07 11.38 -8.77
N VAL A 192 7.67 10.18 -8.73
CA VAL A 192 9.11 10.04 -8.46
C VAL A 192 9.94 10.59 -9.61
N SER A 193 9.50 10.38 -10.87
CA SER A 193 10.18 10.91 -12.05
C SER A 193 10.13 12.44 -12.10
N PHE A 194 8.99 13.04 -11.72
CA PHE A 194 8.86 14.48 -11.55
C PHE A 194 9.77 14.99 -10.40
N GLY A 195 9.78 14.28 -9.28
CA GLY A 195 10.60 14.57 -8.09
C GLY A 195 12.11 14.59 -8.33
N GLU A 196 12.64 13.71 -9.17
CA GLU A 196 14.06 13.70 -9.55
C GLU A 196 14.46 14.95 -10.36
N ASN A 197 13.56 15.42 -11.22
CA ASN A 197 13.85 16.50 -12.15
C ASN A 197 13.50 17.88 -11.56
N TYR A 198 12.59 17.95 -10.58
CA TYR A 198 12.11 19.21 -10.01
C TYR A 198 13.23 20.13 -9.46
N LYS A 199 14.22 19.57 -8.75
CA LYS A 199 15.35 20.36 -8.23
C LYS A 199 16.33 20.80 -9.32
N LYS A 200 16.47 20.02 -10.40
CA LYS A 200 17.35 20.35 -11.54
C LYS A 200 16.79 21.51 -12.37
N HIS A 201 15.47 21.68 -12.40
CA HIS A 201 14.79 22.70 -13.21
C HIS A 201 14.57 24.06 -12.53
N LYS A 202 14.89 24.25 -11.23
CA LYS A 202 14.94 25.61 -10.64
C LYS A 202 16.05 26.48 -11.24
N SER A 203 17.01 25.89 -11.98
CA SER A 203 18.13 26.61 -12.62
C SER A 203 18.03 26.72 -14.15
N ALA A 204 17.01 26.13 -14.79
CA ALA A 204 16.89 26.13 -16.24
C ALA A 204 15.44 26.41 -16.66
N ILE A 205 15.20 27.65 -17.11
CA ILE A 205 14.02 28.03 -17.89
C ILE A 205 14.07 27.20 -19.17
N GLY A 206 13.22 26.18 -19.27
CA GLY A 206 13.20 25.31 -20.45
C GLY A 206 12.33 24.09 -20.23
N VAL A 207 11.09 24.19 -20.72
CA VAL A 207 10.13 23.10 -20.82
C VAL A 207 10.75 21.96 -21.63
N ALA A 208 11.10 20.86 -20.95
CA ALA A 208 11.25 19.56 -21.58
C ALA A 208 10.11 18.66 -21.09
N ALA A 209 8.90 18.96 -21.57
CA ALA A 209 7.68 18.18 -21.31
C ALA A 209 7.79 16.70 -21.73
N SER A 210 8.84 16.32 -22.46
CA SER A 210 9.05 14.97 -22.98
C SER A 210 9.87 14.02 -22.10
N SER A 211 10.51 14.50 -21.03
CA SER A 211 11.34 13.64 -20.13
C SER A 211 10.63 13.16 -18.86
N PHE A 212 9.34 13.49 -18.68
CA PHE A 212 8.61 13.17 -17.44
C PHE A 212 8.23 11.70 -17.27
N PHE A 213 8.26 10.90 -18.35
CA PHE A 213 7.89 9.48 -18.34
C PHE A 213 9.07 8.50 -18.59
N THR A 214 10.31 9.00 -18.74
CA THR A 214 11.43 8.17 -19.20
C THR A 214 12.27 7.50 -18.12
N SER A 215 11.91 7.59 -16.83
CA SER A 215 12.60 6.80 -15.79
C SER A 215 12.04 5.38 -15.71
N GLY A 216 12.25 4.59 -16.77
CA GLY A 216 11.90 3.17 -16.83
C GLY A 216 12.50 2.34 -15.68
N LYS A 217 13.56 2.84 -15.04
CA LYS A 217 14.14 2.27 -13.81
C LYS A 217 13.10 2.08 -12.68
N TYR A 218 12.09 2.95 -12.57
CA TYR A 218 11.04 2.84 -11.52
C TYR A 218 9.92 1.84 -11.86
N VAL A 219 9.81 1.47 -13.14
CA VAL A 219 8.97 0.36 -13.58
C VAL A 219 9.67 -0.96 -13.25
N VAL A 220 10.97 -1.03 -13.53
CA VAL A 220 11.79 -2.25 -13.41
C VAL A 220 12.17 -2.56 -11.96
N ASP A 221 12.48 -1.55 -11.15
CA ASP A 221 12.90 -1.71 -9.76
C ASP A 221 11.87 -1.10 -8.79
N PRO A 222 10.97 -1.94 -8.22
CA PRO A 222 10.02 -1.51 -7.22
C PRO A 222 10.64 -0.97 -5.93
N GLU A 223 11.84 -1.40 -5.50
CA GLU A 223 12.40 -0.89 -4.24
C GLU A 223 12.99 0.49 -4.43
N LEU A 224 13.68 0.69 -5.55
CA LEU A 224 14.13 2.02 -5.93
C LEU A 224 12.95 2.98 -6.01
N ARG A 225 11.82 2.54 -6.59
CA ARG A 225 10.57 3.33 -6.61
C ARG A 225 10.08 3.65 -5.20
N GLY A 226 10.04 2.68 -4.29
CA GLY A 226 9.59 2.90 -2.91
C GLY A 226 10.46 3.91 -2.16
N THR A 227 11.77 3.74 -2.22
CA THR A 227 12.75 4.63 -1.56
C THR A 227 12.69 6.05 -2.11
N GLU A 228 12.62 6.20 -3.44
CA GLU A 228 12.51 7.53 -4.06
C GLU A 228 11.16 8.19 -3.77
N PHE A 229 10.08 7.41 -3.68
CA PHE A 229 8.79 7.94 -3.26
C PHE A 229 8.86 8.54 -1.85
N GLU A 230 9.45 7.81 -0.90
CA GLU A 230 9.61 8.31 0.47
C GLU A 230 10.48 9.56 0.51
N ARG A 231 11.60 9.57 -0.23
CA ARG A 231 12.46 10.76 -0.36
C ARG A 231 11.70 11.96 -0.91
N VAL A 232 10.84 11.78 -1.91
CA VAL A 232 10.01 12.86 -2.47
C VAL A 232 8.98 13.35 -1.46
N ILE A 233 8.27 12.45 -0.78
CA ILE A 233 7.23 12.82 0.20
C ILE A 233 7.82 13.59 1.39
N GLN A 234 9.02 13.23 1.85
CA GLN A 234 9.63 13.85 3.03
C GLN A 234 10.32 15.19 2.76
N ASN A 235 10.75 15.46 1.52
CA ASN A 235 11.69 16.56 1.23
C ASN A 235 11.16 17.66 0.29
N GLN A 236 9.91 17.56 -0.18
CA GLN A 236 9.36 18.51 -1.15
C GLN A 236 8.36 19.49 -0.51
N ASP A 237 8.29 20.69 -1.09
CA ASP A 237 7.47 21.79 -0.59
C ASP A 237 6.05 21.79 -1.20
N MET A 238 5.18 22.70 -0.72
CA MET A 238 3.82 22.85 -1.25
C MET A 238 3.79 23.23 -2.74
N GLN A 239 4.82 23.94 -3.23
CA GLN A 239 4.87 24.38 -4.62
C GLN A 239 5.12 23.19 -5.56
N PHE A 240 5.98 22.25 -5.16
CA PHE A 240 6.16 20.98 -5.84
C PHE A 240 4.83 20.26 -6.07
N TRP A 241 4.03 20.09 -5.01
CA TRP A 241 2.75 19.39 -5.09
C TRP A 241 1.76 20.09 -6.02
N LYS A 242 1.68 21.42 -5.95
CA LYS A 242 0.85 22.20 -6.88
C LYS A 242 1.30 22.01 -8.32
N SER A 243 2.60 22.11 -8.59
CA SER A 243 3.14 21.92 -9.94
C SER A 243 2.89 20.50 -10.48
N PHE A 244 3.09 19.48 -9.66
CA PHE A 244 2.85 18.09 -10.04
C PHE A 244 1.38 17.83 -10.40
N TRP A 245 0.46 18.23 -9.51
CA TRP A 245 -0.97 17.98 -9.73
C TRP A 245 -1.52 18.77 -10.92
N ASN A 246 -1.12 20.04 -11.09
CA ASN A 246 -1.51 20.84 -12.25
C ASN A 246 -1.03 20.24 -13.58
N LEU A 247 0.18 19.65 -13.61
CA LEU A 247 0.70 18.97 -14.80
C LEU A 247 -0.06 17.65 -15.06
N SER A 248 -0.36 16.91 -13.98
CA SER A 248 -1.05 15.62 -14.08
C SER A 248 -2.46 15.74 -14.67
N GLU A 249 -3.17 16.85 -14.44
CA GLU A 249 -4.51 17.08 -15.00
C GLU A 249 -4.52 17.15 -16.53
N THR A 250 -3.39 17.47 -17.18
CA THR A 250 -3.30 17.66 -18.64
C THR A 250 -2.76 16.42 -19.36
N GLU A 251 -1.72 15.76 -18.83
CA GLU A 251 -1.00 14.69 -19.54
C GLU A 251 -1.29 13.29 -18.98
N PHE A 252 -1.52 13.17 -17.66
CA PHE A 252 -1.67 11.88 -16.99
C PHE A 252 -3.02 11.23 -17.31
N ILE A 253 -4.12 12.00 -17.29
CA ILE A 253 -5.47 11.52 -17.61
C ILE A 253 -5.53 11.02 -19.07
N SER A 254 -4.87 11.75 -19.98
CA SER A 254 -4.77 11.45 -21.42
C SER A 254 -4.02 10.14 -21.69
N GLY A 255 -2.87 9.95 -21.04
CA GLY A 255 -2.08 8.71 -21.14
C GLY A 255 -2.71 7.51 -20.45
N LEU A 256 -3.56 7.73 -19.44
CA LEU A 256 -4.18 6.65 -18.68
C LEU A 256 -5.50 6.15 -19.29
N ALA A 257 -6.25 7.05 -19.95
CA ALA A 257 -7.44 6.69 -20.72
C ALA A 257 -7.11 5.67 -21.83
N SER A 258 -5.92 5.75 -22.43
CA SER A 258 -5.46 4.80 -23.47
C SER A 258 -4.97 3.45 -22.92
N ILE A 259 -4.51 3.40 -21.66
CA ILE A 259 -3.98 2.17 -21.01
C ILE A 259 -5.07 1.36 -20.30
N THR A 260 -6.07 2.03 -19.73
CA THR A 260 -7.05 1.39 -18.83
C THR A 260 -8.42 1.16 -19.45
N SER A 261 -8.71 1.79 -20.60
CA SER A 261 -10.00 1.64 -21.28
C SER A 261 -9.90 0.60 -22.40
N PRO A 262 -10.80 -0.39 -22.46
CA PRO A 262 -11.10 -1.05 -23.73
C PRO A 262 -11.46 0.05 -24.75
N PRO A 263 -11.04 -0.03 -26.02
CA PRO A 263 -11.47 0.94 -27.01
C PRO A 263 -13.00 0.80 -27.19
N VAL A 264 -13.76 1.66 -26.51
CA VAL A 264 -15.22 1.71 -26.67
C VAL A 264 -15.50 2.34 -28.03
N ARG A 265 -15.71 1.49 -29.03
CA ARG A 265 -15.96 1.88 -30.43
C ARG A 265 -17.36 2.45 -30.71
N MET A 266 -18.13 2.79 -29.68
CA MET A 266 -19.54 3.19 -29.84
C MET A 266 -19.82 4.46 -29.05
N ASN A 267 -19.70 5.61 -29.73
CA ASN A 267 -20.35 6.84 -29.27
C ASN A 267 -21.82 6.77 -29.68
N LEU A 268 -22.72 6.51 -28.74
CA LEU A 268 -24.16 6.69 -28.99
C LEU A 268 -24.51 8.16 -28.72
N THR A 269 -24.54 8.96 -29.77
CA THR A 269 -25.00 10.35 -29.69
C THR A 269 -26.52 10.36 -29.54
N LEU A 270 -27.01 10.57 -28.31
CA LEU A 270 -28.44 10.79 -28.06
C LEU A 270 -28.76 12.27 -28.28
N SER A 271 -29.35 12.59 -29.43
CA SER A 271 -29.90 13.93 -29.69
C SER A 271 -31.28 14.06 -29.04
N VAL A 272 -31.39 14.89 -28.02
CA VAL A 272 -32.68 15.24 -27.40
C VAL A 272 -33.38 16.26 -28.31
N PRO A 273 -34.59 15.98 -28.83
CA PRO A 273 -35.30 16.93 -29.66
C PRO A 273 -35.81 18.11 -28.82
N LEU A 274 -35.47 19.33 -29.23
CA LEU A 274 -36.08 20.57 -28.74
C LEU A 274 -37.53 20.65 -29.25
N ARG A 275 -38.48 20.04 -28.55
CA ARG A 275 -39.89 20.44 -28.67
C ARG A 275 -40.34 21.06 -27.36
N PRO A 276 -40.70 22.36 -27.34
CA PRO A 276 -41.48 22.90 -26.24
C PRO A 276 -42.86 22.25 -26.27
N SER A 277 -43.25 21.64 -25.16
CA SER A 277 -44.62 21.22 -24.92
C SER A 277 -45.53 22.45 -24.96
N ARG A 278 -46.24 22.66 -26.06
CA ARG A 278 -47.47 23.46 -26.04
C ARG A 278 -48.56 22.60 -25.41
N SER A 279 -48.77 22.71 -24.10
CA SER A 279 -50.07 22.38 -23.52
C SER A 279 -51.05 23.52 -23.81
N ARG A 280 -52.25 23.12 -24.25
CA ARG A 280 -53.44 23.94 -24.33
C ARG A 280 -53.92 24.34 -22.94
#